data_AF-Q8CUW9-F1
#
_entry.id   AF-Q8CUW9-F1
#
_cell.length_a   1.000
_cell.length_b   1.000
_cell.length_c   1.000
_cell.angle_alpha   90.00
_cell.angle_beta   90.00
_cell.angle_gamma   90.00
#
_symmetry.space_group_name_H-M   'P 1'
#
loop_
_entity.id
_entity.type
_entity.pdbx_description
1 polymer ?
#
loop_
_entity_poly.entity_id
_entity_poly.type
_entity_poly.pdbx_seq_one_letter_code
_entity_poly.pdbx_strand_id
1 'polypeptide(L)'
;MKITLMITNLIVCGFLAFAITLFFASGTIAENYTDKTFVAPEYFFILPIWFLGVILSWFYVYKRKIEHISYLEMIFINIFPWLSLFVGIFIIHFIL
;
A
#
# COMPACT_ATOMS: atom_id res chain seq x y z
N MET A 1 -4.69 17.67 -13.86
CA MET A 1 -4.94 17.78 -12.41
C MET A 1 -5.35 16.46 -11.77
N LYS A 2 -6.43 15.78 -12.20
CA LYS A 2 -6.85 14.47 -11.63
C LYS A 2 -5.74 13.41 -11.64
N ILE A 3 -5.04 13.26 -12.77
CA ILE A 3 -3.94 12.28 -12.88
C ILE A 3 -2.79 12.61 -11.91
N THR A 4 -2.45 13.89 -11.76
CA THR A 4 -1.43 14.37 -10.83
C THR A 4 -1.81 14.00 -9.39
N LEU A 5 -3.07 14.19 -9.01
CA LEU A 5 -3.58 13.81 -7.68
C LEU A 5 -3.38 12.32 -7.42
N MET A 6 -3.73 11.46 -8.39
CA MET A 6 -3.55 10.01 -8.26
C MET A 6 -2.08 9.61 -8.20
N ILE A 7 -1.23 10.15 -9.08
CA ILE A 7 0.20 9.81 -9.08
C ILE A 7 0.87 10.26 -7.79
N THR A 8 0.61 11.48 -7.32
CA THR A 8 1.17 11.98 -6.04
C THR A 8 0.70 11.12 -4.88
N ASN A 9 -0.59 10.75 -4.82
CA ASN A 9 -1.10 9.86 -3.78
C ASN A 9 -0.42 8.48 -3.83
N LEU A 10 -0.23 7.90 -5.02
CA LEU A 10 0.44 6.60 -5.18
C LEU A 10 1.91 6.65 -4.76
N ILE A 11 2.63 7.72 -5.07
CA ILE A 11 4.03 7.90 -4.65
C ILE A 11 4.12 7.98 -3.12
N VAL A 12 3.29 8.83 -2.49
CA VAL A 12 3.28 8.99 -1.02
C VAL A 12 2.87 7.68 -0.34
N CYS A 13 1.79 7.05 -0.81
CA CYS A 13 1.30 5.79 -0.27
C CYS A 13 2.33 4.67 -0.46
N GLY A 14 2.98 4.58 -1.63
CA GLY A 14 3.99 3.57 -1.91
C GLY A 14 5.25 3.74 -1.08
N PHE A 15 5.72 4.98 -0.89
CA PHE A 15 6.83 5.27 0.00
C PHE A 15 6.53 4.81 1.43
N LEU A 16 5.34 5.13 1.94
CA LEU A 16 4.94 4.72 3.29
C LEU A 16 4.73 3.21 3.39
N ALA A 17 4.10 2.58 2.39
CA ALA A 17 3.94 1.12 2.35
C ALA A 17 5.29 0.40 2.43
N PHE A 18 6.29 0.89 1.68
CA PHE A 18 7.65 0.38 1.73
C PHE A 18 8.32 0.61 3.09
N ALA A 19 8.27 1.83 3.62
CA ALA A 19 8.86 2.17 4.91
C ALA A 19 8.25 1.34 6.07
N ILE A 20 6.92 1.22 6.08
CA ILE A 20 6.17 0.41 7.05
C ILE A 20 6.56 -1.06 6.92
N THR A 21 6.60 -1.59 5.70
CA THR A 21 6.98 -2.98 5.46
C THR A 21 8.38 -3.28 5.98
N LEU A 22 9.37 -2.42 5.69
CA LEU A 22 10.73 -2.57 6.19
C LEU A 22 10.78 -2.54 7.71
N PHE A 23 10.05 -1.62 8.34
CA PHE A 23 9.99 -1.49 9.79
C PHE A 23 9.43 -2.74 10.48
N PHE A 24 8.36 -3.33 9.94
CA PHE A 24 7.83 -4.59 10.45
C PHE A 24 8.78 -5.76 10.18
N ALA A 25 9.32 -5.86 8.96
CA ALA A 25 10.22 -6.95 8.60
C ALA A 25 11.53 -6.95 9.42
N SER A 26 11.99 -5.78 9.87
CA SER A 26 13.18 -5.64 10.71
C SER A 26 12.95 -5.91 12.19
N GLY A 27 11.72 -6.25 12.62
CA GLY A 27 11.41 -6.54 14.03
C GLY A 27 11.12 -5.30 14.87
N THR A 28 10.61 -4.23 14.25
CA THR A 28 10.22 -2.97 14.90
C THR A 28 11.36 -2.35 15.76
N ILE A 29 11.04 -1.50 16.74
CA ILE A 29 12.03 -0.77 17.54
C ILE A 29 12.66 -1.65 18.63
N ALA A 30 11.99 -2.73 19.05
CA ALA A 30 12.35 -3.45 20.28
C ALA A 30 12.31 -4.99 20.18
N GLU A 31 12.02 -5.58 19.02
CA GLU A 31 11.81 -7.04 18.90
C GLU A 31 12.92 -7.76 18.13
N ASN A 32 13.91 -7.04 17.59
CA ASN A 32 15.05 -7.67 16.94
C ASN A 32 16.18 -7.96 17.92
N TYR A 33 16.14 -9.15 18.53
CA TYR A 33 17.20 -9.68 19.40
C TYR A 33 18.26 -10.49 18.62
N THR A 34 18.29 -10.36 17.29
CA THR A 34 19.18 -11.12 16.41
C THR A 34 20.09 -10.18 15.63
N ASP A 35 21.27 -10.66 15.21
CA ASP A 35 22.16 -9.88 14.32
C ASP A 35 21.66 -9.86 12.85
N LYS A 36 20.39 -10.18 12.59
CA LYS A 36 19.81 -10.21 11.25
C LYS A 36 19.10 -8.89 10.93
N THR A 37 19.28 -8.40 9.71
CA THR A 37 18.57 -7.22 9.20
C THR A 37 17.05 -7.40 9.17
N PHE A 38 16.58 -8.60 8.83
CA PHE A 38 15.16 -8.94 8.75
C PHE A 38 14.88 -10.19 9.60
N VAL A 39 14.11 -10.01 10.67
CA VAL A 39 13.68 -11.10 11.56
C VAL A 39 12.33 -11.70 11.18
N ALA A 40 11.49 -10.91 10.52
CA ALA A 40 10.15 -11.30 10.12
C ALA A 40 9.90 -10.98 8.62
N PRO A 41 10.65 -11.62 7.68
CA PRO A 41 10.59 -11.30 6.26
C PRO A 41 9.19 -11.50 5.63
N GLU A 42 8.33 -12.30 6.23
CA GLU A 42 6.92 -12.48 5.88
C GLU A 42 6.13 -11.16 5.82
N TYR A 43 6.52 -10.10 6.56
CA TYR A 43 5.90 -8.79 6.40
C TYR A 43 6.10 -8.18 5.00
N PHE A 44 7.07 -8.64 4.21
CA PHE A 44 7.20 -8.24 2.80
C PHE A 44 5.97 -8.59 1.94
N PHE A 45 5.11 -9.52 2.38
CA PHE A 45 3.84 -9.82 1.71
C PHE A 45 2.82 -8.66 1.76
N ILE A 46 3.03 -7.66 2.61
CA ILE A 46 2.26 -6.41 2.59
C ILE A 46 2.40 -5.72 1.22
N LEU A 47 3.58 -5.74 0.59
CA LEU A 47 3.82 -5.04 -0.68
C LEU A 47 3.02 -5.61 -1.85
N PRO A 48 2.99 -6.94 -2.09
CA PRO A 48 2.08 -7.55 -3.06
C PRO A 48 0.60 -7.20 -2.81
N ILE A 49 0.13 -7.25 -1.56
CA ILE A 49 -1.26 -6.93 -1.21
C ILE A 49 -1.55 -5.45 -1.52
N TRP A 50 -0.64 -4.56 -1.13
CA TRP A 50 -0.72 -3.14 -1.45
C TRP A 50 -0.77 -2.92 -2.97
N PHE A 51 0.11 -3.57 -3.72
CA PHE A 51 0.22 -3.46 -5.17
C PHE A 51 -1.06 -3.93 -5.89
N LEU A 52 -1.76 -4.94 -5.38
CA LEU A 52 -3.09 -5.31 -5.87
C LEU A 52 -4.09 -4.16 -5.72
N GLY A 53 -4.06 -3.43 -4.61
CA GLY A 53 -4.86 -2.21 -4.43
C GLY A 53 -4.55 -1.14 -5.47
N VAL A 54 -3.27 -0.93 -5.80
CA VAL A 54 -2.84 -0.01 -6.86
C VAL A 54 -3.37 -0.44 -8.22
N ILE A 55 -3.25 -1.74 -8.57
CA ILE A 55 -3.77 -2.29 -9.82
C ILE A 55 -5.28 -2.07 -9.92
N LEU A 56 -6.03 -2.32 -8.84
CA LEU A 56 -7.48 -2.13 -8.82
C LEU A 56 -7.87 -0.66 -9.06
N SER A 57 -7.20 0.28 -8.38
CA SER A 57 -7.41 1.72 -8.61
C SER A 57 -7.10 2.10 -10.06
N TRP A 58 -5.99 1.63 -10.61
CA TRP A 58 -5.60 1.92 -11.99
C TRP A 58 -6.57 1.32 -13.01
N PHE A 59 -6.97 0.07 -12.80
CA PHE A 59 -7.92 -0.64 -13.66
C PHE A 59 -9.29 0.05 -13.70
N TYR A 60 -9.76 0.54 -12.56
CA TYR A 60 -11.01 1.32 -12.50
C TYR A 60 -10.91 2.59 -13.35
N VAL A 61 -9.82 3.36 -13.19
CA VAL A 61 -9.60 4.60 -13.95
C VAL A 61 -9.47 4.32 -15.43
N TYR A 62 -8.77 3.26 -15.80
CA TYR A 62 -8.61 2.83 -17.18
C TYR A 62 -9.96 2.47 -17.83
N LYS A 63 -10.79 1.66 -17.16
CA LYS A 63 -12.09 1.24 -17.69
C LYS A 63 -13.09 2.39 -17.86
N ARG A 64 -13.17 3.30 -16.88
CA ARG A 64 -14.13 4.42 -16.90
C ARG A 64 -13.65 5.60 -17.73
N LYS A 65 -12.35 5.64 -18.06
CA LYS A 65 -11.61 6.80 -18.59
C LYS A 65 -11.64 7.99 -17.63
N ILE A 66 -10.48 8.60 -17.40
CA ILE A 66 -10.30 9.65 -16.40
C ILE A 66 -11.20 10.90 -16.61
N GLU A 67 -11.61 11.16 -17.85
CA GLU A 67 -12.46 12.29 -18.23
C GLU A 67 -13.87 12.18 -17.64
N HIS A 68 -14.41 10.95 -17.54
CA HIS A 68 -15.77 10.69 -17.06
C HIS A 68 -15.84 10.51 -15.53
N ILE A 69 -14.70 10.48 -14.83
CA ILE A 69 -14.64 10.29 -13.38
C ILE A 69 -14.74 11.64 -12.69
N SER A 70 -15.67 11.79 -11.74
CA SER A 70 -15.77 13.04 -10.97
C SER A 70 -14.56 13.22 -10.04
N TYR A 71 -14.28 14.44 -9.58
CA TYR A 71 -13.20 14.65 -8.60
C TYR A 71 -13.44 13.91 -7.28
N LEU A 72 -14.71 13.81 -6.88
CA LEU A 72 -15.12 13.10 -5.66
C LEU A 72 -14.85 11.59 -5.81
N GLU A 73 -15.25 10.99 -6.94
CA GLU A 73 -14.91 9.60 -7.25
C GLU A 73 -13.39 9.38 -7.27
N MET A 74 -12.62 10.33 -7.81
CA MET A 74 -11.17 10.24 -7.83
C MET A 74 -10.55 10.20 -6.42
N ILE A 75 -11.10 10.98 -5.48
CA ILE A 75 -10.67 10.92 -4.07
C ILE A 75 -10.94 9.53 -3.49
N PHE A 76 -12.14 8.98 -3.71
CA PHE A 76 -12.47 7.63 -3.22
C PHE A 76 -11.58 6.54 -3.82
N ILE A 77 -11.28 6.60 -5.12
CA ILE A 77 -10.38 5.64 -5.79
C ILE A 77 -8.98 5.67 -5.17
N ASN A 78 -8.53 6.85 -4.73
CA ASN A 78 -7.22 7.03 -4.11
C ASN A 78 -7.13 6.50 -2.67
N ILE A 79 -8.25 6.15 -2.03
CA ILE A 79 -8.27 5.51 -0.71
C ILE A 79 -7.95 4.02 -0.79
N PHE A 80 -8.20 3.35 -1.93
CA PHE A 80 -7.99 1.91 -2.08
C PHE A 80 -6.55 1.43 -1.80
N PRO A 81 -5.47 2.09 -2.29
CA PRO A 81 -4.10 1.70 -1.96
C PRO A 81 -3.80 1.80 -0.46
N TRP A 82 -4.43 2.75 0.25
CA TRP A 82 -4.29 2.85 1.70
C TRP A 82 -5.02 1.72 2.41
N LEU A 83 -6.24 1.39 1.97
CA LEU A 83 -6.98 0.26 2.51
C LEU A 83 -6.23 -1.05 2.29
N SER A 84 -5.64 -1.27 1.11
CA SER A 84 -4.86 -2.49 0.85
C SER A 84 -3.62 -2.61 1.72
N LEU A 85 -2.95 -1.49 2.05
CA LEU A 85 -1.86 -1.48 3.02
C LEU A 85 -2.32 -1.98 4.40
N PHE A 86 -3.41 -1.42 4.94
CA PHE A 86 -3.95 -1.86 6.24
C PHE A 86 -4.42 -3.32 6.20
N VAL A 87 -5.10 -3.72 5.13
CA VAL A 87 -5.51 -5.12 4.92
C VAL A 87 -4.29 -6.04 4.91
N GLY A 88 -3.19 -5.64 4.26
CA GLY A 88 -1.94 -6.41 4.28
C GLY A 88 -1.39 -6.58 5.69
N ILE A 89 -1.34 -5.51 6.48
CA ILE A 89 -0.90 -5.57 7.88
C ILE A 89 -1.78 -6.52 8.69
N PHE A 90 -3.11 -6.39 8.60
CA PHE A 90 -4.05 -7.25 9.31
C PHE A 90 -3.89 -8.72 8.92
N ILE A 91 -3.86 -9.03 7.62
CA ILE A 91 -3.75 -10.41 7.12
C ILE A 91 -2.47 -11.06 7.64
N ILE A 92 -1.33 -10.39 7.51
CA ILE A 92 -0.05 -10.97 7.92
C ILE A 92 0.04 -11.13 9.45
N HIS A 93 -0.46 -10.16 10.21
CA HIS A 93 -0.46 -10.25 11.67
C HIS A 93 -1.38 -11.34 12.22
N PHE A 94 -2.47 -11.70 11.53
CA PHE A 94 -3.34 -12.80 11.95
C PHE A 94 -2.85 -14.18 11.49
N ILE A 95 -1.93 -14.24 10.51
CA ILE A 95 -1.36 -15.48 9.99
C ILE A 95 -0.12 -15.93 10.81
N LEU A 96 0.60 -14.98 11.42
CA LEU A 96 1.79 -15.20 12.25
C LEU A 96 1.46 -15.32 13.73
#